data_AF-A0A2E2D7V4-F1
#
_entry.id   AF-A0A2E2D7V4-F1
#
_cell.length_a   1.000
_cell.length_b   1.000
_cell.length_c   1.000
_cell.angle_alpha   90.00
_cell.angle_beta   90.00
_cell.angle_gamma   90.00
#
_symmetry.space_group_name_H-M   'P 1'
#
loop_
_entity.id
_entity.type
_entity.pdbx_description
1 polymer ?
#
loop_
_entity_poly.entity_id
_entity_poly.type
_entity_poly.pdbx_seq_one_letter_code
_entity_poly.pdbx_strand_id
1 'polypeptide(L)' 'MQLVFRANNILEAHIVAGLLKSHEIECHVGGHFLQGAVGDLPATDFAHVFVEQDNIEAAQAIIDGYENNSL' A
#
# COMPACT_ATOMS: atom_id res chain seq x y z
N MET A 1 -3.49 -12.62 -4.16
CA MET A 1 -3.46 -11.26 -3.53
C MET A 1 -3.87 -11.24 -2.05
N GLN A 2 -3.01 -10.70 -1.19
CA GLN A 2 -3.20 -10.48 0.26
C GLN A 2 -2.78 -9.06 0.65
N LEU A 3 -3.47 -8.46 1.62
CA LEU A 3 -3.17 -7.11 2.13
C LEU A 3 -1.90 -7.16 2.98
N VAL A 4 -0.90 -6.35 2.63
CA VAL A 4 0.37 -6.26 3.38
C VAL A 4 0.60 -4.91 4.03
N PHE A 5 0.04 -3.83 3.49
CA PHE A 5 0.23 -2.49 4.06
C PHE A 5 -1.05 -1.64 3.98
N ARG A 6 -1.32 -0.88 5.04
CA ARG A 6 -2.42 0.09 5.11
C ARG A 6 -1.81 1.49 5.16
N ALA A 7 -1.93 2.21 4.05
CA ALA A 7 -1.45 3.58 3.94
C ALA A 7 -2.50 4.58 4.42
N ASN A 8 -2.03 5.71 4.95
CA ASN A 8 -2.86 6.84 5.35
C ASN A 8 -3.44 7.58 4.15
N ASN A 9 -2.78 7.52 2.99
CA ASN A 9 -3.24 8.13 1.75
C ASN A 9 -2.69 7.39 0.53
N ILE A 10 -3.23 7.72 -0.65
CA ILE A 10 -2.84 7.09 -1.91
C ILE A 10 -1.37 7.31 -2.27
N LEU A 11 -0.77 8.44 -1.87
CA LEU A 11 0.62 8.76 -2.16
C LEU A 11 1.56 7.82 -1.39
N GLU A 12 1.32 7.61 -0.10
CA GLU A 12 2.07 6.67 0.74
C GLU A 12 1.94 5.22 0.22
N ALA A 13 0.74 4.80 -0.20
CA ALA A 13 0.57 3.48 -0.82
C ALA A 13 1.40 3.33 -2.09
N HIS A 14 1.50 4.38 -2.92
CA HIS A 14 2.35 4.38 -4.10
C HIS A 14 3.85 4.39 -3.76
N ILE A 15 4.28 5.04 -2.67
CA ILE A 15 5.66 4.99 -2.19
C ILE A 15 6.03 3.55 -1.80
N VAL A 16 5.22 2.92 -0.95
CA VAL A 16 5.45 1.54 -0.50
C VAL A 16 5.38 0.56 -1.67
N ALA A 17 4.44 0.76 -2.61
CA ALA A 17 4.39 -0.03 -3.83
C ALA A 17 5.64 0.14 -4.71
N GLY A 18 6.18 1.36 -4.81
CA GLY A 18 7.44 1.61 -5.50
C GLY A 18 8.60 0.88 -4.84
N LEU A 19 8.67 0.94 -3.51
CA LEU A 19 9.68 0.23 -2.72
C LEU A 19 9.62 -1.28 -2.96
N LEU A 20 8.43 -1.90 -2.85
CA LEU A 20 8.26 -3.32 -3.12
C LEU A 20 8.67 -3.69 -4.55
N LYS A 21 8.29 -2.88 -5.55
CA LYS A 21 8.69 -3.10 -6.95
C LYS A 21 10.20 -3.02 -7.16
N SER A 22 10.92 -2.16 -6.43
CA SER A 22 12.39 -2.10 -6.46
C SER A 22 13.06 -3.37 -5.93
N HIS A 23 12.35 -4.16 -5.13
CA HIS A 23 12.76 -5.49 -4.66
C HIS A 23 12.20 -6.63 -5.52
N GLU A 24 11.76 -6.34 -6.75
CA GLU A 24 11.17 -7.31 -7.69
C GLU A 24 9.88 -7.96 -7.17
N ILE A 25 9.20 -7.32 -6.21
CA ILE A 25 7.93 -7.79 -5.65
C ILE A 25 6.78 -7.14 -6.39
N GLU A 26 5.96 -7.95 -7.06
CA GLU A 26 4.71 -7.48 -7.66
C GLU A 26 3.69 -7.11 -6.59
N CYS A 27 3.19 -5.87 -6.67
CA CYS A 27 2.21 -5.33 -5.74
C CYS A 27 1.12 -4.53 -6.47
N HIS A 28 -0.05 -4.47 -5.84
CA HIS A 28 -1.20 -3.72 -6.33
C HIS A 28 -1.66 -2.72 -5.27
N VAL A 29 -1.88 -1.48 -5.69
CA VAL A 29 -2.44 -0.43 -4.83
C VAL A 29 -3.94 -0.35 -5.06
N GLY A 30 -4.72 -0.55 -4.00
CA GLY A 30 -6.16 -0.34 -3.96
C GLY A 30 -6.53 0.80 -3.01
N GLY A 31 -7.73 1.35 -3.14
CA GLY A 31 -8.16 2.58 -2.46
C GLY A 31 -9.10 3.27 -3.43
N HIS A 32 -10.35 3.43 -3.04
CA HIS A 32 -11.42 3.69 -3.99
C HIS A 32 -11.27 5.12 -4.56
N PHE A 33 -11.24 5.22 -5.89
CA PHE A 33 -11.43 6.47 -6.63
C PHE A 33 -12.87 6.99 -6.49
N LEU A 34 -13.29 7.33 -5.26
CA LEU A 34 -14.54 8.06 -5.01
C LEU A 34 -14.35 9.59 -5.15
N GLN A 35 -13.41 10.04 -5.98
CA GLN A 35 -13.28 11.46 -6.33
C GLN A 35 -14.31 11.91 -7.40
N GLY A 36 -15.21 11.03 -7.82
CA GLY A 36 -16.21 11.32 -8.86
C GLY A 36 -17.60 11.75 -8.39
N ALA A 37 -17.92 11.70 -7.09
CA ALA A 37 -19.25 12.03 -6.58
C ALA A 37 -19.18 13.06 -5.45
N VAL A 38 -19.73 14.24 -5.73
CA VAL A 38 -19.95 15.36 -4.80
C VAL A 38 -20.63 14.87 -3.52
N GLY A 39 -20.05 15.19 -2.35
CA GLY A 39 -20.75 15.15 -1.06
C GLY A 39 -19.89 14.72 0.11
N ASP A 40 -19.23 15.69 0.76
CA ASP A 40 -18.95 15.79 2.21
C ASP A 40 -18.89 14.50 3.07
N LEU A 41 -18.15 13.48 2.65
CA LEU A 41 -17.68 12.43 3.55
C LEU A 41 -16.20 12.67 3.85
N PRO A 42 -15.75 12.57 5.11
CA PRO A 42 -14.34 12.54 5.40
C PRO A 42 -13.78 11.28 4.75
N ALA A 43 -13.21 11.42 3.55
CA ALA A 43 -12.58 10.36 2.79
C ALA A 43 -11.29 9.94 3.53
N THR A 44 -11.47 9.25 4.66
CA THR A 44 -10.45 8.43 5.29
C THR A 44 -10.37 7.13 4.47
N ASP A 45 -10.23 7.27 3.15
CA ASP A 45 -10.15 6.17 2.20
C ASP A 45 -8.71 5.68 2.28
N PHE A 46 -8.45 4.83 3.26
CA PHE A 46 -7.15 4.22 3.49
C PHE A 46 -6.74 3.50 2.20
N ALA A 47 -5.65 3.95 1.60
CA ALA A 47 -5.07 3.25 0.47
C ALA A 47 -4.40 1.98 0.99
N HIS A 48 -4.43 0.93 0.21
CA HIS A 48 -4.07 -0.42 0.60
C HIS A 48 -3.10 -1.00 -0.42
N VAL A 49 -2.05 -1.67 0.05
CA VAL A 49 -1.11 -2.39 -0.82
C VAL A 49 -1.28 -3.88 -0.65
N PHE A 50 -1.48 -4.56 -1.77
CA PHE A 50 -1.67 -6.00 -1.86
C PHE A 50 -0.51 -6.64 -2.61
N VAL A 51 -0.12 -7.86 -2.22
CA VAL A 51 0.89 -8.67 -2.92
C VAL A 51 0.39 -10.09 -3.12
N GLU A 52 1.06 -10.87 -3.95
CA GLU A 52 0.77 -12.31 -4.06
C GLU A 52 1.17 -13.10 -2.82
N GLN A 53 0.54 -14.26 -2.62
CA GLN A 53 0.78 -15.09 -1.42
C GLN A 53 2.24 -15.52 -1.27
N ASP A 54 2.90 -15.87 -2.38
CA ASP A 54 4.33 -16.20 -2.42
C ASP A 54 5.24 -15.05 -1.97
N ASN A 55 4.77 -13.81 -2.05
CA ASN A 55 5.57 -12.61 -1.77
C ASN A 55 5.25 -11.97 -0.41
N ILE A 56 4.38 -12.58 0.40
CA ILE A 56 3.95 -11.99 1.68
C ILE A 56 5.13 -11.81 2.62
N GLU A 57 5.95 -12.85 2.82
CA GLU A 57 7.08 -12.80 3.76
C GLU A 57 8.10 -11.73 3.37
N ALA A 58 8.47 -11.67 2.08
CA ALA A 58 9.40 -10.68 1.56
C ALA A 58 8.83 -9.25 1.68
N ALA A 59 7.55 -9.07 1.34
CA ALA A 59 6.90 -7.77 1.46
C ALA A 59 6.80 -7.30 2.91
N GLN A 60 6.44 -8.19 3.84
CA GLN A 60 6.36 -7.87 5.26
C GLN A 60 7.70 -7.41 5.81
N ALA A 61 8.80 -8.10 5.49
CA ALA A 61 10.13 -7.72 5.96
C ALA A 61 10.53 -6.29 5.53
N ILE A 62 10.17 -5.90 4.31
CA ILE A 62 10.44 -4.56 3.77
C ILE A 62 9.54 -3.52 4.44
N ILE A 63 8.25 -3.83 4.62
CA ILE A 63 7.28 -2.95 5.27
C ILE A 63 7.65 -2.71 6.73
N ASP A 64 8.08 -3.74 7.45
CA ASP A 64 8.58 -3.59 8.83
C ASP A 64 9.76 -2.62 8.89
N GLY A 65 10.69 -2.69 7.93
CA GLY A 65 11.78 -1.72 7.81
C GLY A 65 11.28 -0.29 7.56
N TYR A 66 10.26 -0.14 6.71
CA TYR A 66 9.61 1.14 6.40
C TYR A 66 8.89 1.74 7.62
N GLU A 67 8.08 0.96 8.33
CA GLU A 67 7.31 1.42 9.50
C GLU A 67 8.21 1.77 10.70
N ASN A 68 9.31 1.03 10.89
CA ASN A 68 10.30 1.33 11.92
C ASN A 68 11.23 2.50 11.54
N ASN A 69 10.97 3.20 10.42
CA ASN A 69 11.80 4.30 9.91
C ASN A 69 13.31 3.96 9.89
N SER A 70 13.62 2.70 9.58
CA SER A 70 14.97 2.12 9.66
C SER A 70 15.58 1.84 8.28
N LEU A 71 14.98 2.40 7.22
CA LEU A 71 15.47 2.36 5.84
C LEU A 71 16.52 3.43 5.56
#